data_AF-A0A960JC08-F1
#
_entry.id   AF-A0A960JC08-F1
#
_cell.length_a   1.000
_cell.length_b   1.000
_cell.length_c   1.000
_cell.angle_alpha   90.00
_cell.angle_beta   90.00
_cell.angle_gamma   90.00
#
_symmetry.space_group_name_H-M   'P 1'
#
loop_
_entity.id
_entity.type
_entity.pdbx_description
1 polymer ?
#
loop_
_entity_poly.entity_id
_entity_poly.type
_entity_poly.pdbx_seq_one_letter_code
_entity_poly.pdbx_strand_id
1 'polypeptide(L)'
;RELAAASDIAAAVAELNPLQDTRAALVTRIPALESLIPVDELPAELALVPVFPDALFWDLARFDQDVIVPGLADFPNNRIRLLAVNAAFVAAYLVGANHELAREFLWREFPTDLSGTFFQRFFDYADPSDVDIQAIDSWLPKSSLTDNAANADATTVILIRGDLVRRYPDLNVFLTPQDADGDPDYARSVQPSFEGRLTRDTLFVGFPVEPEVVLGNRSEPEYFLALEERMTAPRFGLDVAREGPLESWDELAWTDFDSTGEHIGPGPIGALGSPELDGVAWGRNAAHLAAAVHQRPYRRLYPAGVLIKR
;
A
#
# COMPACT_ATOMS: atom_id res chain seq x y z
N ARG A 1 48.66 -37.84 -32.28
CA ARG A 1 48.13 -37.47 -30.94
C ARG A 1 49.13 -37.99 -29.93
N GLU A 2 50.19 -37.21 -29.70
CA GLU A 2 51.17 -37.49 -28.66
C GLU A 2 50.48 -37.33 -27.30
N LEU A 3 50.67 -38.33 -26.44
CA LEU A 3 50.33 -38.26 -25.02
C LEU A 3 51.26 -37.23 -24.39
N ALA A 4 50.71 -36.16 -23.83
CA ALA A 4 51.49 -35.21 -23.03
C ALA A 4 52.28 -35.99 -21.97
N ALA A 5 53.59 -35.72 -21.88
CA ALA A 5 54.45 -36.41 -20.93
C ALA A 5 54.06 -36.02 -19.51
N ALA A 6 54.16 -36.94 -18.55
CA ALA A 6 53.80 -36.70 -17.15
C ALA A 6 54.55 -35.49 -16.52
N SER A 7 55.72 -35.11 -17.08
CA SER A 7 56.46 -33.90 -16.72
C SER A 7 55.73 -32.60 -17.06
N ASP A 8 55.00 -32.58 -18.16
CA ASP A 8 54.31 -31.38 -18.65
C ASP A 8 53.06 -31.10 -17.81
N ILE A 9 52.39 -32.15 -17.34
CA ILE A 9 51.27 -32.05 -16.40
C ILE A 9 51.76 -31.54 -15.03
N ALA A 10 52.90 -32.04 -14.54
CA ALA A 10 53.45 -31.61 -13.25
C ALA A 10 53.91 -30.15 -13.26
N ALA A 11 54.50 -29.69 -14.37
CA ALA A 11 54.88 -28.29 -14.54
C ALA A 11 53.65 -27.36 -14.61
N ALA A 12 52.62 -27.75 -15.38
CA ALA A 12 51.36 -26.99 -15.46
C ALA A 12 50.64 -26.91 -14.10
N VAL A 13 50.65 -27.99 -13.32
CA VAL A 13 50.06 -28.00 -11.96
C VAL A 13 50.84 -27.11 -10.99
N ALA A 14 52.15 -26.99 -11.16
CA ALA A 14 52.99 -26.12 -10.33
C ALA A 14 52.81 -24.62 -10.64
N GLU A 15 52.33 -24.28 -11.84
CA GLU A 15 52.00 -22.90 -12.24
C GLU A 15 50.56 -22.49 -11.86
N LEU A 16 49.67 -23.43 -11.53
CA LEU A 16 48.33 -23.11 -11.07
C LEU A 16 48.40 -22.45 -9.68
N ASN A 17 47.82 -21.26 -9.56
CA ASN A 17 47.54 -20.62 -8.28
C ASN A 17 46.02 -20.56 -8.06
N PRO A 18 45.42 -21.63 -7.51
CA PRO A 18 43.98 -21.75 -7.40
C PRO A 18 43.32 -20.59 -6.65
N LEU A 19 44.03 -19.99 -5.68
CA LEU A 19 43.53 -18.86 -4.90
C LEU A 19 43.36 -17.61 -5.77
N GLN A 20 44.39 -17.26 -6.53
CA GLN A 20 44.36 -16.09 -7.42
C GLN A 20 43.39 -16.28 -8.58
N ASP A 21 43.35 -17.48 -9.17
CA ASP A 21 42.44 -17.80 -10.27
C ASP A 21 40.97 -17.76 -9.81
N THR A 22 40.66 -18.31 -8.63
CA THR A 22 39.32 -18.27 -8.06
C THR A 22 38.90 -16.84 -7.70
N ARG A 23 39.80 -16.06 -7.10
CA ARG A 23 39.56 -14.64 -6.83
C ARG A 23 39.27 -13.86 -8.12
N ALA A 24 40.08 -14.05 -9.15
CA ALA A 24 39.91 -13.38 -10.44
C ALA A 24 38.56 -13.74 -11.09
N ALA A 25 38.15 -15.00 -11.02
CA ALA A 25 36.84 -15.44 -11.50
C ALA A 25 35.67 -14.79 -10.72
N LEU A 26 35.77 -14.70 -9.39
CA LEU A 26 34.77 -14.04 -8.54
C LEU A 26 34.66 -12.54 -8.83
N VAL A 27 35.80 -11.84 -8.91
CA VAL A 27 35.85 -10.39 -9.22
C VAL A 27 35.32 -10.10 -10.62
N THR A 28 35.59 -10.97 -11.60
CA THR A 28 35.04 -10.83 -12.96
C THR A 28 33.51 -10.87 -12.96
N ARG A 29 32.90 -11.66 -12.07
CA ARG A 29 31.44 -11.76 -11.94
C ARG A 29 30.84 -10.66 -11.08
N ILE A 30 31.49 -10.34 -9.97
CA ILE A 30 31.06 -9.32 -9.02
C ILE A 30 32.24 -8.36 -8.80
N PRO A 31 32.33 -7.27 -9.59
CA PRO A 31 33.43 -6.32 -9.48
C PRO A 31 33.58 -5.71 -8.08
N ALA A 32 32.47 -5.58 -7.34
CA ALA A 32 32.46 -5.07 -5.98
C ALA A 32 33.27 -5.93 -4.98
N LEU A 33 33.54 -7.21 -5.28
CA LEU A 33 34.34 -8.08 -4.42
C LEU A 33 35.84 -7.77 -4.45
N GLU A 34 36.32 -7.00 -5.43
CA GLU A 34 37.75 -6.71 -5.58
C GLU A 34 38.35 -6.05 -4.33
N SER A 35 37.59 -5.14 -3.70
CA SER A 35 38.00 -4.43 -2.49
C SER A 35 37.72 -5.23 -1.21
N LEU A 36 36.88 -6.26 -1.27
CA LEU A 36 36.41 -7.02 -0.11
C LEU A 36 37.22 -8.31 0.11
N ILE A 37 37.81 -8.87 -0.95
CA ILE A 37 38.57 -10.14 -0.90
C ILE A 37 40.07 -9.85 -1.14
N PRO A 38 40.94 -10.09 -0.15
CA PRO A 38 42.40 -9.96 -0.30
C PRO A 38 42.96 -10.84 -1.43
N VAL A 39 44.13 -10.47 -1.97
CA VAL A 39 44.74 -11.19 -3.11
C VAL A 39 45.18 -12.61 -2.76
N ASP A 40 45.62 -12.83 -1.51
CA ASP A 40 46.23 -14.09 -1.06
C ASP A 40 45.33 -14.90 -0.12
N GLU A 41 44.07 -14.47 0.06
CA GLU A 41 43.14 -15.11 1.00
C GLU A 41 41.72 -15.11 0.43
N LEU A 42 41.13 -16.31 0.37
CA LEU A 42 39.71 -16.46 0.08
C LEU A 42 38.96 -16.69 1.39
N PRO A 43 37.77 -16.10 1.58
CA PRO A 43 36.93 -16.45 2.71
C PRO A 43 36.57 -17.94 2.65
N ALA A 44 36.48 -18.59 3.80
CA ALA A 44 36.10 -20.00 3.89
C ALA A 44 34.71 -20.27 3.29
N GLU A 45 33.83 -19.27 3.34
CA GLU A 45 32.50 -19.28 2.76
C GLU A 45 32.14 -17.89 2.25
N LEU A 46 31.56 -17.81 1.05
CA LEU A 46 31.03 -16.58 0.48
C LEU A 46 29.54 -16.79 0.21
N ALA A 47 28.72 -16.38 1.17
CA ALA A 47 27.26 -16.50 1.13
C ALA A 47 26.65 -15.10 1.09
N LEU A 48 26.50 -14.54 -0.11
CA LEU A 48 25.74 -13.30 -0.29
C LEU A 48 24.24 -13.61 -0.20
N VAL A 49 23.44 -12.72 0.37
CA VAL A 49 21.98 -12.84 0.34
C VAL A 49 21.43 -11.48 -0.07
N PRO A 50 21.28 -11.21 -1.38
CA PRO A 50 20.72 -9.95 -1.83
C PRO A 50 19.23 -9.88 -1.44
N VAL A 51 18.86 -8.84 -0.70
CA VAL A 51 17.45 -8.59 -0.33
C VAL A 51 16.87 -7.58 -1.30
N PHE A 52 15.77 -7.94 -1.95
CA PHE A 52 15.01 -7.05 -2.82
C PHE A 52 13.83 -6.48 -2.02
N PRO A 53 13.78 -5.16 -1.79
CA PRO A 53 12.71 -4.54 -1.00
C PRO A 53 11.40 -4.42 -1.79
N ASP A 54 11.42 -4.65 -3.10
CA ASP A 54 10.28 -4.49 -3.99
C ASP A 54 9.18 -5.51 -3.69
N ALA A 55 7.94 -5.02 -3.64
CA ALA A 55 6.76 -5.83 -3.42
C ALA A 55 6.33 -6.55 -4.71
N LEU A 56 6.06 -7.85 -4.64
CA LEU A 56 5.74 -8.65 -5.81
C LEU A 56 4.26 -8.63 -6.24
N PHE A 57 3.37 -7.99 -5.47
CA PHE A 57 1.93 -7.88 -5.77
C PHE A 57 1.69 -7.35 -7.17
N TRP A 58 2.40 -6.28 -7.56
CA TRP A 58 2.16 -5.59 -8.83
C TRP A 58 2.61 -6.42 -10.04
N ASP A 59 3.63 -7.24 -9.89
CA ASP A 59 4.08 -8.12 -10.97
C ASP A 59 3.04 -9.20 -11.26
N LEU A 60 2.42 -9.75 -10.22
CA LEU A 60 1.30 -10.68 -10.36
C LEU A 60 0.04 -9.98 -10.91
N ALA A 61 -0.29 -8.79 -10.40
CA ALA A 61 -1.47 -8.03 -10.80
C ALA A 61 -1.44 -7.62 -12.29
N ARG A 62 -0.24 -7.39 -12.84
CA ARG A 62 -0.05 -7.11 -14.27
C ARG A 62 -0.27 -8.33 -15.14
N PHE A 63 0.00 -9.52 -14.62
CA PHE A 63 -0.21 -10.77 -15.34
C PHE A 63 -1.68 -11.17 -15.34
N ASP A 64 -2.30 -11.25 -14.15
CA ASP A 64 -3.70 -11.61 -14.00
C ASP A 64 -4.28 -11.05 -12.68
N GLN A 65 -5.26 -10.16 -12.80
CA GLN A 65 -5.95 -9.57 -11.64
C GLN A 65 -6.91 -10.55 -10.96
N ASP A 66 -7.47 -11.52 -11.70
CA ASP A 66 -8.42 -12.50 -11.16
C ASP A 66 -7.72 -13.50 -10.22
N VAL A 67 -6.41 -13.68 -10.35
CA VAL A 67 -5.60 -14.47 -9.40
C VAL A 67 -5.53 -13.80 -8.03
N ILE A 68 -5.52 -12.47 -7.98
CA ILE A 68 -5.41 -11.70 -6.73
C ILE A 68 -6.78 -11.54 -6.08
N VAL A 69 -7.76 -11.08 -6.85
CA VAL A 69 -9.14 -10.88 -6.39
C VAL A 69 -10.07 -11.69 -7.27
N PRO A 70 -10.32 -12.97 -6.92
CA PRO A 70 -11.20 -13.82 -7.72
C PRO A 70 -12.59 -13.21 -7.88
N GLY A 71 -13.08 -13.16 -9.12
CA GLY A 71 -14.40 -12.61 -9.44
C GLY A 71 -14.48 -11.09 -9.42
N LEU A 72 -13.35 -10.40 -9.56
CA LEU A 72 -13.32 -8.93 -9.67
C LEU A 72 -14.17 -8.43 -10.86
N ALA A 73 -14.18 -9.16 -11.97
CA ALA A 73 -15.02 -8.86 -13.13
C ALA A 73 -16.51 -8.77 -12.77
N ASP A 74 -17.00 -9.67 -11.91
CA ASP A 74 -18.39 -9.75 -11.47
C ASP A 74 -18.72 -8.81 -10.31
N PHE A 75 -17.70 -8.17 -9.70
CA PHE A 75 -17.91 -7.25 -8.59
C PHE A 75 -18.60 -5.96 -9.08
N PRO A 76 -19.82 -5.63 -8.63
CA PRO A 76 -20.58 -4.53 -9.20
C PRO A 76 -19.95 -3.16 -8.89
N ASN A 77 -20.21 -2.19 -9.77
CA ASN A 77 -19.82 -0.80 -9.54
C ASN A 77 -20.60 -0.17 -8.36
N ASN A 78 -19.99 0.81 -7.69
CA ASN A 78 -20.50 1.50 -6.50
C ASN A 78 -20.79 0.54 -5.34
N ARG A 79 -19.77 -0.25 -4.98
CA ARG A 79 -19.78 -1.23 -3.88
C ARG A 79 -18.46 -1.20 -3.12
N ILE A 80 -18.57 -1.53 -1.84
CA ILE A 80 -17.46 -1.72 -0.92
C ILE A 80 -17.55 -3.15 -0.38
N ARG A 81 -16.41 -3.83 -0.25
CA ARG A 81 -16.35 -5.17 0.32
C ARG A 81 -15.11 -5.36 1.17
N LEU A 82 -15.29 -6.06 2.29
CA LEU A 82 -14.20 -6.54 3.12
C LEU A 82 -13.70 -7.88 2.59
N LEU A 83 -12.38 -8.00 2.45
CA LEU A 83 -11.64 -9.17 2.02
C LEU A 83 -10.65 -9.56 3.13
N ALA A 84 -10.45 -10.87 3.27
CA ALA A 84 -9.37 -11.42 4.10
C ALA A 84 -8.20 -11.79 3.20
N VAL A 85 -6.97 -11.64 3.70
CA VAL A 85 -5.77 -12.07 3.00
C VAL A 85 -5.68 -13.60 3.06
N ASN A 86 -5.41 -14.24 1.92
CA ASN A 86 -5.07 -15.65 1.90
C ASN A 86 -3.59 -15.84 2.23
N ALA A 87 -3.29 -16.00 3.53
CA ALA A 87 -1.94 -16.18 4.05
C ALA A 87 -1.16 -17.31 3.36
N ALA A 88 -1.84 -18.45 3.12
CA ALA A 88 -1.24 -19.61 2.49
C ALA A 88 -0.83 -19.32 1.04
N PHE A 89 -1.66 -18.56 0.30
CA PHE A 89 -1.35 -18.15 -1.07
C PHE A 89 -0.15 -17.20 -1.10
N VAL A 90 -0.15 -16.16 -0.26
CA VAL A 90 0.93 -15.17 -0.18
C VAL A 90 2.27 -15.85 0.15
N ALA A 91 2.28 -16.69 1.18
CA ALA A 91 3.48 -17.43 1.56
C ALA A 91 3.93 -18.41 0.47
N ALA A 92 3.02 -19.16 -0.16
CA ALA A 92 3.37 -20.08 -1.25
C ALA A 92 3.99 -19.34 -2.44
N TYR A 93 3.42 -18.19 -2.82
CA TYR A 93 3.92 -17.37 -3.92
C TYR A 93 5.32 -16.84 -3.63
N LEU A 94 5.55 -16.29 -2.44
CA LEU A 94 6.87 -15.77 -2.04
C LEU A 94 7.91 -16.88 -1.94
N VAL A 95 7.57 -18.04 -1.36
CA VAL A 95 8.48 -19.21 -1.34
C VAL A 95 8.82 -19.65 -2.76
N GLY A 96 7.84 -19.72 -3.66
CA GLY A 96 8.06 -20.05 -5.07
C GLY A 96 8.99 -19.05 -5.77
N ALA A 97 8.77 -17.75 -5.57
CA ALA A 97 9.61 -16.69 -6.15
C ALA A 97 11.05 -16.76 -5.65
N ASN A 98 11.25 -16.97 -4.34
CA ASN A 98 12.58 -17.17 -3.76
C ASN A 98 13.27 -18.41 -4.32
N HIS A 99 12.54 -19.52 -4.45
CA HIS A 99 13.06 -20.77 -4.99
C HIS A 99 13.49 -20.66 -6.46
N GLU A 100 12.69 -20.01 -7.30
CA GLU A 100 13.06 -19.81 -8.71
C GLU A 100 14.23 -18.82 -8.85
N LEU A 101 14.32 -17.78 -8.01
CA LEU A 101 15.47 -16.89 -8.03
C LEU A 101 16.75 -17.60 -7.54
N ALA A 102 16.66 -18.44 -6.50
CA ALA A 102 17.79 -19.27 -6.05
C ALA A 102 18.31 -20.16 -7.19
N ARG A 103 17.42 -20.79 -7.95
CA ARG A 103 17.79 -21.60 -9.12
C ARG A 103 18.49 -20.78 -10.20
N GLU A 104 18.01 -19.57 -10.45
CA GLU A 104 18.64 -18.69 -11.42
C GLU A 104 20.03 -18.23 -10.96
N PHE A 105 20.21 -17.94 -9.68
CA PHE A 105 21.52 -17.65 -9.11
C PHE A 105 22.47 -18.84 -9.22
N LEU A 106 21.98 -20.06 -8.95
CA LEU A 106 22.76 -21.28 -9.16
C LEU A 106 23.17 -21.45 -10.63
N TRP A 107 22.24 -21.21 -11.57
CA TRP A 107 22.52 -21.31 -13.00
C TRP A 107 23.53 -20.25 -13.49
N ARG A 108 23.46 -19.04 -12.94
CA ARG A 108 24.44 -17.97 -13.18
C ARG A 108 25.74 -18.16 -12.40
N GLU A 109 25.83 -19.20 -11.58
CA GLU A 109 26.93 -19.47 -10.66
C GLU A 109 27.27 -18.22 -9.82
N PHE A 110 26.23 -17.54 -9.35
CA PHE A 110 26.33 -16.40 -8.44
C PHE A 110 26.52 -16.93 -7.00
N PRO A 111 27.51 -16.41 -6.25
CA PRO A 111 27.88 -16.91 -4.91
C PRO A 111 26.90 -16.44 -3.83
N THR A 112 25.69 -17.00 -3.85
CA THR A 112 24.63 -16.74 -2.87
C THR A 112 24.39 -17.95 -1.98
N ASP A 113 23.86 -17.70 -0.78
CA ASP A 113 23.16 -18.76 -0.06
C ASP A 113 21.85 -19.08 -0.80
N LEU A 114 21.66 -20.34 -1.19
CA LEU A 114 20.45 -20.80 -1.88
C LEU A 114 19.26 -21.02 -0.94
N SER A 115 19.52 -21.05 0.38
CA SER A 115 18.49 -21.07 1.43
C SER A 115 18.09 -19.67 1.92
N GLY A 116 18.78 -18.63 1.42
CA GLY A 116 18.50 -17.24 1.74
C GLY A 116 17.11 -16.77 1.29
N THR A 117 16.65 -15.68 1.90
CA THR A 117 15.39 -15.03 1.53
C THR A 117 15.68 -13.73 0.80
N PHE A 118 15.32 -13.69 -0.47
CA PHE A 118 15.52 -12.56 -1.37
C PHE A 118 14.28 -11.65 -1.45
N PHE A 119 13.08 -12.24 -1.42
CA PHE A 119 11.79 -11.53 -1.45
C PHE A 119 10.99 -11.85 -0.19
N GLN A 120 10.68 -10.83 0.61
CA GLN A 120 9.88 -10.99 1.84
C GLN A 120 8.51 -10.33 1.76
N ARG A 121 8.27 -9.50 0.73
CA ARG A 121 7.11 -8.61 0.63
C ARG A 121 6.30 -8.97 -0.62
N PHE A 122 5.06 -9.35 -0.39
CA PHE A 122 4.04 -9.45 -1.42
C PHE A 122 3.35 -8.10 -1.56
N PHE A 123 2.80 -7.52 -0.48
CA PHE A 123 2.17 -6.20 -0.51
C PHE A 123 3.17 -5.05 -0.43
N ASP A 124 2.81 -3.92 -1.03
CA ASP A 124 3.63 -2.71 -1.02
C ASP A 124 3.29 -1.86 0.21
N TYR A 125 3.91 -2.22 1.34
CA TYR A 125 3.68 -1.53 2.61
C TYR A 125 4.31 -0.14 2.65
N ALA A 126 3.63 0.79 3.32
CA ALA A 126 4.14 2.12 3.60
C ALA A 126 5.36 2.09 4.54
N ASP A 127 5.37 1.16 5.50
CA ASP A 127 6.55 0.87 6.31
C ASP A 127 7.43 -0.19 5.62
N PRO A 128 8.69 0.13 5.26
CA PRO A 128 9.60 -0.84 4.64
C PRO A 128 10.00 -2.01 5.54
N SER A 129 9.78 -1.90 6.86
CA SER A 129 10.06 -2.97 7.82
C SER A 129 8.97 -4.05 7.87
N ASP A 130 7.78 -3.77 7.34
CA ASP A 130 6.70 -4.74 7.23
C ASP A 130 7.02 -5.79 6.16
N VAL A 131 6.92 -7.05 6.56
CA VAL A 131 7.19 -8.24 5.74
C VAL A 131 6.00 -9.19 5.74
N ASP A 132 5.81 -9.93 4.65
CA ASP A 132 4.73 -10.93 4.55
C ASP A 132 5.16 -12.32 5.01
N ILE A 133 6.46 -12.63 4.93
CA ILE A 133 7.02 -13.89 5.42
C ILE A 133 8.26 -13.66 6.29
N GLN A 134 8.45 -14.54 7.27
CA GLN A 134 9.70 -14.67 7.99
C GLN A 134 10.80 -15.22 7.07
N ALA A 135 12.06 -15.01 7.43
CA ALA A 135 13.19 -15.54 6.67
C ALA A 135 13.12 -17.07 6.57
N ILE A 136 13.19 -17.62 5.36
CA ILE A 136 12.95 -19.03 5.02
C ILE A 136 13.93 -19.97 5.73
N ASP A 137 15.16 -19.54 5.94
CA ASP A 137 16.20 -20.27 6.67
C ASP A 137 15.87 -20.46 8.17
N SER A 138 14.98 -19.63 8.71
CA SER A 138 14.53 -19.72 10.11
C SER A 138 13.30 -20.61 10.31
N TRP A 139 12.69 -21.13 9.23
CA TRP A 139 11.44 -21.87 9.31
C TRP A 139 11.63 -23.23 9.99
N LEU A 140 10.77 -23.52 10.96
CA LEU A 140 10.86 -24.79 11.68
C LEU A 140 10.50 -25.97 10.76
N PRO A 141 11.20 -27.11 10.87
CA PRO A 141 10.82 -28.31 10.14
C PRO A 141 9.37 -28.72 10.44
N LYS A 142 8.59 -29.01 9.39
CA LYS A 142 7.15 -29.36 9.45
C LYS A 142 6.22 -28.21 9.86
N SER A 143 6.70 -26.97 9.95
CA SER A 143 5.81 -25.81 9.99
C SER A 143 5.02 -25.72 8.69
N SER A 144 3.82 -25.14 8.78
CA SER A 144 3.00 -24.82 7.62
C SER A 144 3.43 -23.49 7.00
N LEU A 145 2.99 -23.20 5.78
CA LEU A 145 3.24 -21.92 5.12
C LEU A 145 2.65 -20.75 5.92
N THR A 146 1.47 -20.96 6.51
CA THR A 146 0.76 -19.94 7.30
C THR A 146 1.45 -19.66 8.63
N ASP A 147 2.11 -20.64 9.25
CA ASP A 147 2.84 -20.44 10.51
C ASP A 147 3.99 -19.44 10.37
N ASN A 148 4.49 -19.24 9.15
CA ASN A 148 5.61 -18.35 8.84
C ASN A 148 5.18 -17.08 8.10
N ALA A 149 3.87 -16.86 7.92
CA ALA A 149 3.32 -15.61 7.41
C ALA A 149 3.26 -14.58 8.54
N ALA A 150 3.85 -13.40 8.35
CA ALA A 150 4.07 -12.45 9.44
C ALA A 150 2.89 -11.47 9.68
N ASN A 151 1.98 -11.29 8.71
CA ASN A 151 0.95 -10.24 8.76
C ASN A 151 -0.42 -10.62 8.19
N ALA A 152 -0.56 -11.78 7.56
CA ALA A 152 -1.74 -12.06 6.74
C ALA A 152 -3.04 -12.24 7.54
N ASP A 153 -2.99 -12.89 8.71
CA ASP A 153 -4.19 -13.10 9.53
C ASP A 153 -4.63 -11.83 10.30
N ALA A 154 -3.70 -10.89 10.48
CA ALA A 154 -3.93 -9.61 11.16
C ALA A 154 -4.28 -8.46 10.21
N THR A 155 -4.52 -8.75 8.93
CA THR A 155 -4.74 -7.73 7.91
C THR A 155 -6.14 -7.77 7.34
N THR A 156 -6.84 -6.64 7.42
CA THR A 156 -8.11 -6.41 6.74
C THR A 156 -7.88 -5.71 5.42
N VAL A 157 -8.40 -6.25 4.32
CA VAL A 157 -8.37 -5.58 3.01
C VAL A 157 -9.76 -5.10 2.65
N ILE A 158 -9.90 -3.83 2.27
CA ILE A 158 -11.14 -3.23 1.82
C ILE A 158 -11.03 -2.96 0.33
N LEU A 159 -11.94 -3.56 -0.45
CA LEU A 159 -12.09 -3.33 -1.88
C LEU A 159 -13.22 -2.32 -2.12
N ILE A 160 -12.92 -1.24 -2.82
CA ILE A 160 -13.85 -0.18 -3.19
C ILE A 160 -13.89 -0.11 -4.71
N ARG A 161 -15.03 -0.43 -5.31
CA ARG A 161 -15.29 -0.20 -6.74
C ARG A 161 -16.38 0.84 -6.90
N GLY A 162 -16.09 1.94 -7.60
CA GLY A 162 -17.05 3.04 -7.67
C GLY A 162 -16.67 4.17 -8.61
N ASP A 163 -17.69 4.91 -9.03
CA ASP A 163 -17.51 6.21 -9.69
C ASP A 163 -16.81 7.22 -8.76
N LEU A 164 -16.98 7.06 -7.44
CA LEU A 164 -16.26 7.84 -6.43
C LEU A 164 -14.74 7.72 -6.61
N VAL A 165 -14.23 6.49 -6.68
CA VAL A 165 -12.79 6.20 -6.84
C VAL A 165 -12.28 6.77 -8.17
N ARG A 166 -13.09 6.69 -9.22
CA ARG A 166 -12.76 7.25 -10.54
C ARG A 166 -12.72 8.79 -10.53
N ARG A 167 -13.64 9.44 -9.82
CA ARG A 167 -13.75 10.90 -9.74
C ARG A 167 -12.74 11.53 -8.78
N TYR A 168 -12.43 10.84 -7.69
CA TYR A 168 -11.51 11.29 -6.66
C TYR A 168 -10.35 10.28 -6.58
N PRO A 169 -9.32 10.43 -7.43
CA PRO A 169 -8.18 9.53 -7.42
C PRO A 169 -7.40 9.55 -6.10
N ASP A 170 -7.39 10.72 -5.44
CA ASP A 170 -6.71 10.97 -4.16
C ASP A 170 -7.65 10.78 -2.96
N LEU A 171 -8.57 9.81 -3.02
CA LEU A 171 -9.47 9.52 -1.90
C LEU A 171 -8.65 9.08 -0.68
N ASN A 172 -8.84 9.74 0.46
CA ASN A 172 -8.30 9.31 1.73
C ASN A 172 -9.22 8.25 2.33
N VAL A 173 -8.65 7.08 2.68
CA VAL A 173 -9.40 5.97 3.26
C VAL A 173 -8.72 5.55 4.54
N PHE A 174 -9.46 5.57 5.65
CA PHE A 174 -8.94 5.15 6.95
C PHE A 174 -10.03 4.51 7.80
N LEU A 175 -9.62 3.82 8.85
CA LEU A 175 -10.53 3.26 9.84
C LEU A 175 -10.54 4.13 11.10
N THR A 176 -11.70 4.30 11.73
CA THR A 176 -11.81 4.97 13.03
C THR A 176 -12.74 4.19 13.94
N PRO A 177 -12.34 3.82 15.18
CA PRO A 177 -13.20 3.06 16.07
C PRO A 177 -14.36 3.92 16.59
N GLN A 178 -15.45 3.28 16.99
CA GLN A 178 -16.47 3.92 17.81
C GLN A 178 -15.96 4.18 19.24
N ASP A 179 -16.40 5.28 19.84
CA ASP A 179 -16.26 5.55 21.27
C ASP A 179 -17.43 4.95 22.08
N ALA A 180 -17.50 5.27 23.38
CA ALA A 180 -18.53 4.76 24.28
C ALA A 180 -19.94 5.30 23.97
N ASP A 181 -20.02 6.44 23.29
CA ASP A 181 -21.27 7.11 22.91
C ASP A 181 -21.75 6.69 21.50
N GLY A 182 -20.91 5.94 20.76
CA GLY A 182 -21.17 5.47 19.41
C GLY A 182 -20.68 6.43 18.32
N ASP A 183 -19.95 7.47 18.71
CA ASP A 183 -19.35 8.47 17.83
C ASP A 183 -17.96 8.04 17.36
N PRO A 184 -17.46 8.55 16.22
CA PRO A 184 -16.13 8.21 15.71
C PRO A 184 -15.00 8.81 16.57
N ASP A 185 -14.12 7.96 17.09
CA ASP A 185 -12.92 8.37 17.84
C ASP A 185 -11.72 8.56 16.94
N TYR A 186 -11.61 9.77 16.37
CA TYR A 186 -10.55 10.10 15.43
C TYR A 186 -9.14 10.02 16.03
N ALA A 187 -8.97 10.12 17.35
CA ALA A 187 -7.67 10.03 18.00
C ALA A 187 -7.07 8.62 17.90
N ARG A 188 -7.92 7.60 17.71
CA ARG A 188 -7.54 6.20 17.51
C ARG A 188 -7.71 5.74 16.05
N SER A 189 -7.72 6.67 15.09
CA SER A 189 -7.81 6.33 13.67
C SER A 189 -6.61 5.49 13.21
N VAL A 190 -6.87 4.49 12.38
CA VAL A 190 -5.86 3.61 11.79
C VAL A 190 -5.72 3.95 10.31
N GLN A 191 -4.49 4.29 9.92
CA GLN A 191 -4.10 4.52 8.53
C GLN A 191 -3.86 3.20 7.81
N PRO A 192 -4.00 3.15 6.48
CA PRO A 192 -3.70 1.95 5.74
C PRO A 192 -2.22 1.61 5.78
N SER A 193 -1.90 0.32 5.92
CA SER A 193 -0.52 -0.18 5.82
C SER A 193 -0.08 -0.32 4.37
N PHE A 194 -1.01 -0.58 3.45
CA PHE A 194 -0.78 -0.57 2.00
C PHE A 194 -2.05 -0.19 1.25
N GLU A 195 -1.90 0.33 0.04
CA GLU A 195 -3.03 0.64 -0.84
C GLU A 195 -2.62 0.50 -2.31
N GLY A 196 -3.62 0.29 -3.17
CA GLY A 196 -3.35 0.16 -4.59
C GLY A 196 -4.60 0.24 -5.46
N ARG A 197 -4.41 0.60 -6.72
CA ARG A 197 -5.47 0.67 -7.72
C ARG A 197 -5.33 -0.44 -8.75
N LEU A 198 -6.28 -1.35 -8.79
CA LEU A 198 -6.35 -2.41 -9.80
C LEU A 198 -6.84 -1.85 -11.15
N THR A 199 -7.79 -0.92 -11.09
CA THR A 199 -8.35 -0.22 -12.26
C THR A 199 -8.59 1.26 -11.93
N ARG A 200 -9.09 2.05 -12.89
CA ARG A 200 -9.44 3.46 -12.63
C ARG A 200 -10.58 3.64 -11.64
N ASP A 201 -11.44 2.65 -11.50
CA ASP A 201 -12.63 2.63 -10.63
C ASP A 201 -12.49 1.70 -9.41
N THR A 202 -11.39 0.94 -9.30
CA THR A 202 -11.18 -0.05 -8.23
C THR A 202 -9.94 0.29 -7.40
N LEU A 203 -10.16 0.52 -6.11
CA LEU A 203 -9.16 0.76 -5.08
C LEU A 203 -9.22 -0.41 -4.09
N PHE A 204 -8.07 -0.92 -3.65
CA PHE A 204 -7.97 -1.77 -2.48
C PHE A 204 -7.08 -1.10 -1.43
N VAL A 205 -7.41 -1.31 -0.17
CA VAL A 205 -6.75 -0.67 0.96
C VAL A 205 -6.58 -1.71 2.07
N GLY A 206 -5.36 -1.94 2.51
CA GLY A 206 -5.01 -2.87 3.59
C GLY A 206 -4.82 -2.15 4.91
N PHE A 207 -5.36 -2.70 5.99
CA PHE A 207 -5.24 -2.19 7.35
C PHE A 207 -4.61 -3.25 8.24
N PRO A 208 -3.66 -2.88 9.13
CA PRO A 208 -3.04 -3.80 10.09
C PRO A 208 -3.97 -4.04 11.30
N VAL A 209 -5.22 -4.43 11.02
CA VAL A 209 -6.26 -4.74 11.99
C VAL A 209 -6.98 -6.01 11.55
N GLU A 210 -7.21 -6.92 12.48
CA GLU A 210 -7.94 -8.17 12.23
C GLU A 210 -9.37 -7.89 11.73
N PRO A 211 -9.86 -8.64 10.72
CA PRO A 211 -11.20 -8.48 10.17
C PRO A 211 -12.32 -8.53 11.22
N GLU A 212 -12.18 -9.41 12.20
CA GLU A 212 -13.13 -9.60 13.29
C GLU A 212 -13.20 -8.39 14.23
N VAL A 213 -12.08 -7.68 14.40
CA VAL A 213 -12.01 -6.44 15.17
C VAL A 213 -12.64 -5.29 14.39
N VAL A 214 -12.37 -5.19 13.09
CA VAL A 214 -12.95 -4.14 12.22
C VAL A 214 -14.47 -4.25 12.17
N LEU A 215 -15.00 -5.46 11.98
CA LEU A 215 -16.45 -5.71 11.90
C LEU A 215 -17.19 -5.46 13.23
N GLY A 216 -16.46 -5.38 14.34
CA GLY A 216 -17.03 -5.30 15.67
C GLY A 216 -17.73 -6.59 16.11
N ASN A 217 -17.94 -6.72 17.42
CA ASN A 217 -18.76 -7.77 18.00
C ASN A 217 -19.60 -7.18 19.14
N ARG A 218 -20.38 -8.00 19.87
CA ARG A 218 -21.23 -7.51 20.98
C ARG A 218 -20.46 -6.84 22.12
N SER A 219 -19.14 -6.99 22.17
CA SER A 219 -18.26 -6.55 23.26
C SER A 219 -17.18 -5.56 22.82
N GLU A 220 -16.99 -5.33 21.52
CA GLU A 220 -15.98 -4.42 20.95
C GLU A 220 -16.64 -3.36 20.07
N PRO A 221 -16.21 -2.08 20.18
CA PRO A 221 -16.73 -1.01 19.33
C PRO A 221 -16.43 -1.31 17.85
N GLU A 222 -17.45 -1.16 17.02
CA GLU A 222 -17.34 -1.32 15.57
C GLU A 222 -16.46 -0.20 14.98
N TYR A 223 -15.65 -0.52 13.97
CA TYR A 223 -14.93 0.52 13.24
C TYR A 223 -15.84 1.16 12.18
N PHE A 224 -15.67 2.45 11.97
CA PHE A 224 -16.12 3.11 10.77
C PHE A 224 -15.05 3.07 9.70
N LEU A 225 -15.44 2.71 8.48
CA LEU A 225 -14.70 3.03 7.27
C LEU A 225 -14.98 4.48 6.89
N ALA A 226 -13.95 5.32 6.99
CA ALA A 226 -14.01 6.70 6.57
C ALA A 226 -13.52 6.83 5.13
N LEU A 227 -14.38 7.39 4.28
CA LEU A 227 -14.01 7.87 2.95
C LEU A 227 -13.98 9.39 3.00
N GLU A 228 -12.81 9.96 2.80
CA GLU A 228 -12.57 11.38 2.91
C GLU A 228 -11.93 11.91 1.63
N GLU A 229 -12.40 13.06 1.16
CA GLU A 229 -11.68 13.78 0.13
C GLU A 229 -10.38 14.36 0.68
N ARG A 230 -9.21 14.02 0.10
CA ARG A 230 -7.95 14.63 0.54
C ARG A 230 -8.00 16.15 0.41
N MET A 231 -7.62 16.81 1.50
CA MET A 231 -7.34 18.24 1.54
C MET A 231 -6.08 18.56 0.72
N THR A 232 -6.19 18.63 -0.61
CA THR A 232 -5.05 18.98 -1.48
C THR A 232 -5.04 20.45 -1.87
N ALA A 233 -6.20 21.09 -1.99
CA ALA A 233 -6.34 22.52 -2.25
C ALA A 233 -7.66 23.08 -1.68
N PRO A 234 -7.67 24.31 -1.14
CA PRO A 234 -8.91 25.00 -0.77
C PRO A 234 -9.81 25.14 -2.00
N ARG A 235 -11.06 24.69 -1.87
CA ARG A 235 -12.08 24.90 -2.89
C ARG A 235 -13.01 26.01 -2.45
N PHE A 236 -13.45 26.78 -3.44
CA PHE A 236 -14.40 27.85 -3.23
C PHE A 236 -15.62 27.60 -4.11
N GLY A 237 -16.80 27.70 -3.54
CA GLY A 237 -18.04 27.40 -4.24
C GLY A 237 -19.24 27.46 -3.32
N LEU A 238 -20.42 27.38 -3.94
CA LEU A 238 -21.71 27.41 -3.28
C LEU A 238 -22.49 26.15 -3.62
N ASP A 239 -23.43 25.79 -2.77
CA ASP A 239 -24.36 24.71 -3.02
C ASP A 239 -25.32 25.04 -4.16
N VAL A 240 -25.87 24.02 -4.81
CA VAL A 240 -26.79 24.21 -5.95
C VAL A 240 -28.09 24.87 -5.49
N ALA A 241 -28.59 24.45 -4.33
CA ALA A 241 -29.80 24.97 -3.71
C ALA A 241 -29.76 24.73 -2.20
N ARG A 242 -30.44 25.59 -1.44
CA ARG A 242 -30.61 25.48 0.01
C ARG A 242 -32.10 25.52 0.36
N GLU A 243 -32.52 24.64 1.25
CA GLU A 243 -33.85 24.67 1.86
C GLU A 243 -33.74 25.17 3.30
N GLY A 244 -34.65 26.06 3.73
CA GLY A 244 -34.66 26.59 5.11
C GLY A 244 -33.89 27.90 5.31
N PRO A 245 -33.55 28.28 6.57
CA PRO A 245 -32.70 29.42 6.91
C PRO A 245 -31.20 29.09 6.76
N LEU A 246 -30.35 30.11 6.68
CA LEU A 246 -28.90 29.92 6.54
C LEU A 246 -28.33 29.79 7.95
N GLU A 247 -27.89 28.59 8.33
CA GLU A 247 -27.36 28.33 9.67
C GLU A 247 -25.82 28.32 9.67
N SER A 248 -25.21 27.91 8.56
CA SER A 248 -23.76 27.94 8.38
C SER A 248 -23.35 28.40 6.99
N TRP A 249 -22.10 28.87 6.85
CA TRP A 249 -21.54 29.24 5.54
C TRP A 249 -21.47 28.08 4.55
N ASP A 250 -21.38 26.83 5.03
CA ASP A 250 -21.32 25.64 4.18
C ASP A 250 -22.63 25.41 3.41
N GLU A 251 -23.75 25.98 3.86
CA GLU A 251 -25.07 25.83 3.22
C GLU A 251 -25.34 26.90 2.16
N LEU A 252 -24.51 27.94 2.06
CA LEU A 252 -24.74 29.06 1.15
C LEU A 252 -24.87 28.56 -0.29
N ALA A 253 -25.98 28.88 -0.94
CA ALA A 253 -26.34 28.32 -2.23
C ALA A 253 -26.45 29.36 -3.35
N TRP A 254 -26.28 28.92 -4.59
CA TRP A 254 -26.50 29.76 -5.79
C TRP A 254 -27.91 30.34 -5.85
N THR A 255 -28.90 29.66 -5.27
CA THR A 255 -30.29 30.14 -5.18
C THR A 255 -30.50 31.28 -4.19
N ASP A 256 -29.53 31.58 -3.33
CA ASP A 256 -29.60 32.71 -2.39
C ASP A 256 -29.33 34.06 -3.08
N PHE A 257 -28.85 34.02 -4.33
CA PHE A 257 -28.52 35.20 -5.12
C PHE A 257 -29.61 35.48 -6.17
N ASP A 258 -30.03 36.74 -6.27
CA ASP A 258 -31.09 37.18 -7.22
C ASP A 258 -30.68 37.07 -8.70
N SER A 259 -29.37 36.95 -8.98
CA SER A 259 -28.83 36.73 -10.32
C SER A 259 -27.85 35.58 -10.31
N THR A 260 -28.13 34.53 -11.09
CA THR A 260 -27.16 33.49 -11.44
C THR A 260 -26.17 34.06 -12.45
N GLY A 261 -25.34 35.01 -12.02
CA GLY A 261 -24.23 35.55 -12.80
C GLY A 261 -23.01 34.64 -12.74
N GLU A 262 -22.09 34.80 -13.68
CA GLU A 262 -20.81 34.07 -13.73
C GLU A 262 -19.88 34.36 -12.53
N HIS A 263 -20.21 35.35 -11.69
CA HIS A 263 -19.40 35.79 -10.55
C HIS A 263 -20.26 36.27 -9.38
N ILE A 264 -19.68 36.25 -8.18
CA ILE A 264 -20.29 36.72 -6.94
C ILE A 264 -19.73 38.11 -6.59
N GLY A 265 -20.60 39.08 -6.34
CA GLY A 265 -20.22 40.41 -5.87
C GLY A 265 -20.14 40.49 -4.33
N PRO A 266 -19.38 41.43 -3.76
CA PRO A 266 -19.29 41.64 -2.30
C PRO A 266 -20.54 42.33 -1.71
N GLY A 267 -21.55 42.64 -2.52
CA GLY A 267 -22.80 43.27 -2.08
C GLY A 267 -23.72 42.32 -1.32
N PRO A 268 -24.90 42.80 -0.88
CA PRO A 268 -25.88 41.97 -0.19
C PRO A 268 -26.28 40.72 -0.99
N ILE A 269 -26.40 39.59 -0.31
CA ILE A 269 -26.88 38.30 -0.84
C ILE A 269 -28.41 38.33 -0.83
N GLY A 270 -29.03 38.71 -1.95
CA GLY A 270 -30.49 38.68 -2.14
C GLY A 270 -31.28 39.14 -0.90
N ALA A 271 -32.18 38.27 -0.43
CA ALA A 271 -32.96 38.51 0.79
C ALA A 271 -32.19 38.32 2.12
N LEU A 272 -31.02 37.67 2.10
CA LEU A 272 -30.19 37.44 3.29
C LEU A 272 -29.40 38.69 3.72
N GLY A 273 -29.24 39.68 2.84
CA GLY A 273 -28.51 40.90 3.16
C GLY A 273 -26.99 40.67 3.25
N SER A 274 -26.34 41.21 4.27
CA SER A 274 -24.90 41.00 4.53
C SER A 274 -24.72 40.28 5.88
N PRO A 275 -25.01 38.97 5.95
CA PRO A 275 -24.98 38.25 7.21
C PRO A 275 -23.56 38.10 7.75
N GLU A 276 -23.48 37.93 9.07
CA GLU A 276 -22.26 37.52 9.77
C GLU A 276 -22.57 36.23 10.52
N LEU A 277 -21.85 35.16 10.17
CA LEU A 277 -21.93 33.85 10.82
C LEU A 277 -20.52 33.45 11.27
N ASP A 278 -20.40 32.94 12.49
CA ASP A 278 -19.13 32.49 13.09
C ASP A 278 -17.98 33.50 12.99
N GLY A 279 -18.28 34.80 13.11
CA GLY A 279 -17.30 35.89 13.02
C GLY A 279 -16.83 36.22 11.59
N VAL A 280 -17.41 35.58 10.58
CA VAL A 280 -17.17 35.85 9.17
C VAL A 280 -18.33 36.67 8.64
N ALA A 281 -18.10 37.98 8.45
CA ALA A 281 -19.05 38.92 7.83
C ALA A 281 -18.95 38.97 6.29
N TRP A 282 -20.07 38.77 5.58
CA TRP A 282 -20.13 38.87 4.11
C TRP A 282 -19.70 40.24 3.60
N GLY A 283 -18.93 40.28 2.51
CA GLY A 283 -18.58 41.53 1.81
C GLY A 283 -17.60 42.44 2.56
N ARG A 284 -17.16 42.10 3.78
CA ARG A 284 -16.26 42.94 4.59
C ARG A 284 -14.87 43.11 3.96
N ASN A 285 -14.26 42.00 3.55
CA ASN A 285 -12.97 41.96 2.86
C ASN A 285 -12.80 40.60 2.14
N ALA A 286 -11.71 40.48 1.38
CA ALA A 286 -11.43 39.27 0.61
C ALA A 286 -11.26 38.01 1.47
N ALA A 287 -10.70 38.12 2.69
CA ALA A 287 -10.52 36.97 3.57
C ALA A 287 -11.85 36.42 4.10
N HIS A 288 -12.78 37.32 4.44
CA HIS A 288 -14.11 36.94 4.88
C HIS A 288 -14.93 36.32 3.76
N LEU A 289 -14.86 36.88 2.55
CA LEU A 289 -15.51 36.28 1.38
C LEU A 289 -14.93 34.90 1.07
N ALA A 290 -13.60 34.76 1.11
CA ALA A 290 -12.96 33.46 0.93
C ALA A 290 -13.42 32.46 2.00
N ALA A 291 -13.47 32.84 3.28
CA ALA A 291 -13.95 31.97 4.34
C ALA A 291 -15.43 31.59 4.18
N ALA A 292 -16.28 32.52 3.77
CA ALA A 292 -17.72 32.30 3.56
C ALA A 292 -18.03 31.35 2.39
N VAL A 293 -17.20 31.35 1.35
CA VAL A 293 -17.38 30.49 0.17
C VAL A 293 -16.45 29.28 0.16
N HIS A 294 -15.71 29.03 1.24
CA HIS A 294 -14.78 27.92 1.33
C HIS A 294 -15.53 26.59 1.52
N GLN A 295 -15.40 25.68 0.57
CA GLN A 295 -16.00 24.35 0.67
C GLN A 295 -15.16 23.44 1.55
N ARG A 296 -15.75 22.95 2.63
CA ARG A 296 -15.12 21.96 3.50
C ARG A 296 -15.04 20.61 2.77
N PRO A 297 -13.94 19.85 2.94
CA PRO A 297 -13.84 18.51 2.37
C PRO A 297 -14.93 17.62 2.93
N TYR A 298 -15.45 16.78 2.04
CA TYR A 298 -16.49 15.84 2.41
C TYR A 298 -15.88 14.58 3.02
N ARG A 299 -16.45 14.13 4.14
CA ARG A 299 -16.16 12.85 4.75
C ARG A 299 -17.45 12.07 4.92
N ARG A 300 -17.42 10.79 4.55
CA ARG A 300 -18.51 9.85 4.82
C ARG A 300 -17.99 8.69 5.64
N LEU A 301 -18.72 8.37 6.70
CA LEU A 301 -18.45 7.21 7.55
C LEU A 301 -19.43 6.09 7.20
N TYR A 302 -18.93 4.87 7.11
CA TYR A 302 -19.70 3.65 6.94
C TYR A 302 -19.41 2.71 8.11
N PRO A 303 -20.42 2.26 8.88
CA PRO A 303 -20.20 1.22 9.89
C PRO A 303 -19.69 -0.06 9.22
N ALA A 304 -18.56 -0.60 9.69
CA ALA A 304 -17.89 -1.72 9.04
C ALA A 304 -18.69 -3.02 9.07
N GLY A 305 -19.50 -3.27 10.09
CA GLY A 305 -20.40 -4.41 10.22
C GLY A 305 -21.49 -4.45 9.14
N VAL A 306 -21.79 -3.32 8.47
CA VAL A 306 -22.69 -3.28 7.30
C VAL A 306 -21.98 -3.72 6.01
N LEU A 307 -20.64 -3.77 6.01
CA LEU A 307 -19.81 -4.25 4.90
C LEU A 307 -19.76 -5.78 4.91
N ILE A 308 -20.92 -6.42 4.67
CA ILE A 308 -21.12 -7.87 4.85
C ILE A 308 -20.09 -8.71 4.06
N LYS A 309 -19.41 -9.60 4.80
CA LYS A 309 -18.61 -10.75 4.34
C LYS A 309 -19.57 -11.83 3.82
N ARG A 310 -19.43 -12.22 2.55
CA ARG A 310 -19.97 -13.49 2.02
C ARG A 310 -18.82 -14.30 1.46
#